data_AF-A0A4Q4U1H6-F1
#
_entry.id   AF-A0A4Q4U1H6-F1
#
_cell.length_a   1.000
_cell.length_b   1.000
_cell.length_c   1.000
_cell.angle_alpha   90.00
_cell.angle_beta   90.00
_cell.angle_gamma   90.00
#
_symmetry.space_group_name_H-M   'P 1'
#
loop_
_entity.id
_entity.type
_entity.pdbx_description
1 polymer ?
#
loop_
_entity_poly.entity_id
_entity_poly.type
_entity_poly.pdbx_seq_one_letter_code
_entity_poly.pdbx_strand_id
1 'polypeptide(L)'
;MVQQLRALEPPEGVGVSNIVGGPIYDSRLPRKENWGPFASADEFHKQLRDGIDLETHYEDVPEDLQELFAFHKQSFPKPVLMHGDLSSLNVLVQGDEVVGIIDWETAGWFPPYWEYVCAWNVNPQNQF
;
A
#
# COMPACT_ATOMS: atom_id res chain seq x y z
N MET A 1 -0.30 18.12 -2.17
CA MET A 1 -0.38 16.93 -3.05
C MET A 1 -0.89 15.69 -2.33
N VAL A 2 -0.08 14.94 -1.55
CA VAL A 2 -0.53 13.69 -0.90
C VAL A 2 -1.76 13.89 0.01
N GLN A 3 -1.83 15.00 0.73
CA GLN A 3 -3.00 15.34 1.56
C GLN A 3 -4.30 15.45 0.75
N GLN A 4 -4.24 15.88 -0.51
CA GLN A 4 -5.42 15.98 -1.38
C GLN A 4 -5.93 14.59 -1.78
N LEU A 5 -5.02 13.64 -2.04
CA LEU A 5 -5.38 12.24 -2.32
C LEU A 5 -6.02 11.59 -1.08
N ARG A 6 -5.41 11.79 0.09
CA ARG A 6 -5.89 11.25 1.37
C ARG A 6 -7.20 11.88 1.87
N ALA A 7 -7.61 13.01 1.30
CA ALA A 7 -8.89 13.63 1.61
C ALA A 7 -10.07 12.99 0.85
N LEU A 8 -9.79 12.13 -0.14
CA LEU A 8 -10.82 11.37 -0.83
C LEU A 8 -11.28 10.21 0.04
N GLU A 9 -12.58 10.02 0.13
CA GLU A 9 -13.19 8.91 0.86
C GLU A 9 -13.29 7.67 -0.06
N PRO A 10 -12.96 6.48 0.46
CA PRO A 10 -13.17 5.24 -0.28
C PRO A 10 -14.67 5.03 -0.55
N PRO A 11 -15.05 4.40 -1.67
CA PRO A 11 -16.43 3.99 -1.90
C PRO A 11 -16.94 3.07 -0.78
N GLU A 12 -18.25 3.03 -0.58
CA GLU A 12 -18.85 2.20 0.47
C GLU A 12 -18.49 0.72 0.30
N GLY A 13 -18.07 0.08 1.40
CA GLY A 13 -17.65 -1.32 1.41
C GLY A 13 -16.25 -1.58 0.83
N VAL A 14 -15.51 -0.55 0.42
CA VAL A 14 -14.14 -0.71 -0.09
C VAL A 14 -13.14 -0.80 1.06
N GLY A 15 -12.44 -1.94 1.12
CA GLY A 15 -11.25 -2.15 1.92
C GLY A 15 -9.97 -1.87 1.13
N VAL A 16 -9.05 -2.83 1.09
CA VAL A 16 -7.78 -2.70 0.34
C VAL A 16 -7.97 -3.17 -1.09
N SER A 17 -7.81 -2.28 -2.07
CA SER A 17 -8.18 -2.53 -3.47
C SER A 17 -7.54 -1.54 -4.45
N ASN A 18 -7.69 -1.78 -5.75
CA ASN A 18 -7.38 -0.77 -6.76
C ASN A 18 -8.38 0.41 -6.72
N ILE A 19 -8.15 1.45 -7.54
CA ILE A 19 -8.96 2.69 -7.52
C ILE A 19 -10.48 2.47 -7.73
N VAL A 20 -10.88 1.41 -8.45
CA VAL A 20 -12.29 1.07 -8.74
C VAL A 20 -12.84 -0.05 -7.84
N GLY A 21 -12.14 -0.43 -6.77
CA GLY A 21 -12.58 -1.46 -5.83
C GLY A 21 -12.29 -2.90 -6.26
N GLY A 22 -11.49 -3.09 -7.31
CA GLY A 22 -11.08 -4.40 -7.84
C GLY A 22 -9.73 -4.89 -7.32
N PRO A 23 -9.21 -5.99 -7.90
CA PRO A 23 -7.89 -6.53 -7.55
C PRO A 23 -6.76 -5.53 -7.81
N ILE A 24 -5.77 -5.56 -6.94
CA ILE A 24 -4.53 -4.79 -7.03
C ILE A 24 -3.57 -5.51 -7.97
N TYR A 25 -2.97 -4.76 -8.88
CA TYR A 25 -1.86 -5.19 -9.70
C TYR A 25 -0.61 -4.40 -9.31
N ASP A 26 0.39 -5.07 -8.76
CA ASP A 26 1.66 -4.46 -8.37
C ASP A 26 2.76 -5.53 -8.43
N SER A 27 3.73 -5.33 -9.32
CA SER A 27 4.83 -6.28 -9.54
C SER A 27 5.77 -6.44 -8.34
N ARG A 28 5.73 -5.52 -7.38
CA ARG A 28 6.50 -5.59 -6.12
C ARG A 28 5.87 -6.56 -5.12
N LEU A 29 4.58 -6.90 -5.29
CA LEU A 29 3.92 -7.88 -4.44
C LEU A 29 4.34 -9.31 -4.83
N PRO A 30 4.58 -10.19 -3.84
CA PRO A 30 5.16 -11.50 -4.11
C PRO A 30 4.17 -12.48 -4.75
N ARG A 31 4.68 -13.43 -5.54
CA ARG A 31 4.02 -14.69 -5.97
C ARG A 31 2.77 -14.61 -6.86
N LYS A 32 1.98 -13.53 -6.83
CA LYS A 32 0.71 -13.40 -7.57
C LYS A 32 0.67 -12.06 -8.32
N GLU A 33 0.14 -12.10 -9.54
CA GLU A 33 -0.06 -10.89 -10.35
C GLU A 33 -1.22 -10.02 -9.84
N ASN A 34 -2.26 -10.64 -9.28
CA ASN A 34 -3.45 -9.94 -8.79
C ASN A 34 -3.67 -10.26 -7.30
N TRP A 35 -3.91 -9.21 -6.51
CA TRP A 35 -4.11 -9.27 -5.07
C TRP A 35 -5.47 -8.70 -4.67
N GLY A 36 -6.22 -9.43 -3.85
CA GLY A 36 -7.52 -8.96 -3.35
C GLY A 36 -8.61 -8.90 -4.43
N PRO A 37 -9.58 -7.96 -4.32
CA PRO A 37 -9.69 -6.94 -3.26
C PRO A 37 -9.87 -7.58 -1.88
N PHE A 38 -9.46 -6.86 -0.84
CA PHE A 38 -9.58 -7.30 0.55
C PHE A 38 -10.59 -6.44 1.30
N ALA A 39 -11.37 -7.03 2.19
CA ALA A 39 -12.37 -6.30 2.96
C ALA A 39 -11.74 -5.37 4.01
N SER A 40 -10.51 -5.66 4.45
CA SER A 40 -9.81 -4.90 5.48
C SER A 40 -8.28 -4.92 5.32
N ALA A 41 -7.61 -4.05 6.07
CA ALA A 41 -6.15 -4.08 6.21
C ALA A 41 -5.67 -5.43 6.77
N ASP A 42 -6.42 -6.02 7.70
CA ASP A 42 -6.06 -7.30 8.35
C ASP A 42 -6.02 -8.46 7.34
N GLU A 43 -6.99 -8.53 6.41
CA GLU A 43 -7.01 -9.54 5.35
C GLU A 43 -5.83 -9.36 4.38
N PHE A 44 -5.55 -8.11 4.01
CA PHE A 44 -4.39 -7.77 3.20
C PHE A 44 -3.08 -8.18 3.89
N HIS A 45 -2.91 -7.85 5.17
CA HIS A 45 -1.72 -8.21 5.94
C HIS A 45 -1.59 -9.72 6.14
N LYS A 46 -2.69 -10.43 6.35
CA LYS A 46 -2.69 -11.90 6.41
C LYS A 46 -2.17 -12.49 5.11
N GLN A 47 -2.56 -11.92 3.96
CA GLN A 47 -2.04 -12.36 2.67
C GLN A 47 -0.56 -11.99 2.47
N LEU A 48 -0.11 -10.84 2.97
CA LEU A 48 1.33 -10.46 2.96
C LEU A 48 2.20 -11.42 3.76
N ARG A 49 1.66 -11.96 4.87
CA ARG A 49 2.32 -12.98 5.69
C ARG A 49 2.04 -14.40 5.22
N ASP A 50 1.65 -14.59 3.96
CA ASP A 50 1.41 -15.91 3.36
C ASP A 50 0.37 -16.78 4.12
N GLY A 51 -0.63 -16.12 4.72
CA GLY A 51 -1.70 -16.80 5.46
C GLY A 51 -1.39 -17.09 6.93
N ILE A 52 -0.19 -16.74 7.42
CA ILE A 52 0.20 -16.89 8.83
C ILE A 52 -0.79 -16.13 9.72
N ASP A 53 -1.42 -16.88 10.62
CA ASP A 53 -2.37 -16.37 11.61
C ASP A 53 -1.62 -15.81 12.82
N LEU A 54 -1.95 -14.57 13.21
CA LEU A 54 -1.29 -13.85 14.30
C LEU A 54 -1.73 -14.34 15.70
N GLU A 55 -2.82 -15.09 15.77
CA GLU A 55 -3.32 -15.71 17.01
C GLU A 55 -2.68 -17.07 17.30
N THR A 56 -1.98 -17.65 16.31
CA THR A 56 -1.25 -18.89 16.51
C THR A 56 0.07 -18.61 17.23
N HIS A 57 0.36 -19.36 18.28
CA HIS A 57 1.67 -19.31 18.92
C HIS A 57 2.65 -20.13 18.07
N TYR A 58 3.61 -19.44 17.46
CA TYR A 58 4.74 -20.08 16.81
C TYR A 58 5.91 -20.12 17.80
N GLU A 59 6.52 -21.29 17.96
CA GLU A 59 7.81 -21.42 18.64
C GLU A 59 8.90 -20.86 17.73
N ASP A 60 9.90 -20.17 18.30
CA ASP A 60 11.10 -19.67 17.61
C ASP A 60 10.87 -18.66 16.46
N VAL A 61 9.95 -17.69 16.62
CA VAL A 61 9.78 -16.59 15.65
C VAL A 61 10.98 -15.63 15.72
N PRO A 62 11.71 -15.40 14.60
CA PRO A 62 12.73 -14.36 14.50
C PRO A 62 12.23 -12.98 14.97
N GLU A 63 13.10 -12.18 15.60
CA GLU A 63 12.74 -10.87 16.18
C GLU A 63 12.07 -9.94 15.16
N ASP A 64 12.61 -9.83 13.95
CA ASP A 64 12.02 -9.03 12.85
C ASP A 64 10.57 -9.43 12.52
N LEU A 65 10.26 -10.72 12.61
CA LEU A 65 8.89 -11.21 12.39
C LEU A 65 7.97 -10.91 13.58
N GLN A 66 8.50 -10.82 14.80
CA GLN A 66 7.73 -10.39 15.97
C GLN A 66 7.32 -8.92 15.84
N GLU A 67 8.24 -8.05 15.41
CA GLU A 67 7.93 -6.63 15.15
C GLU A 67 6.87 -6.49 14.05
N LEU A 68 7.01 -7.24 12.95
CA LEU A 68 6.03 -7.28 11.87
C LEU A 68 4.65 -7.74 12.36
N PHE A 69 4.60 -8.76 13.22
CA PHE A 69 3.36 -9.27 13.80
C PHE A 69 2.73 -8.23 14.71
N ALA A 70 3.50 -7.61 15.60
CA ALA A 70 3.02 -6.55 16.48
C ALA A 70 2.48 -5.36 15.69
N PHE A 71 3.14 -4.99 14.58
CA PHE A 71 2.66 -3.95 13.68
C PHE A 71 1.33 -4.33 13.01
N HIS A 72 1.23 -5.53 12.46
CA HIS A 72 0.01 -6.00 11.80
C HIS A 72 -1.16 -6.33 12.74
N LYS A 73 -0.93 -6.48 14.06
CA LYS A 73 -2.00 -6.63 15.06
C LYS A 73 -2.73 -5.31 15.39
N GLN A 74 -2.17 -4.18 14.98
CA GLN A 74 -2.76 -2.88 15.26
C GLN A 74 -4.04 -2.67 14.48
N SER A 75 -4.96 -1.87 15.03
CA SER A 75 -6.12 -1.42 14.27
C SER A 75 -5.69 -0.31 13.31
N PHE A 76 -5.93 -0.52 12.02
CA PHE A 76 -5.64 0.49 11.00
C PHE A 76 -6.90 1.32 10.70
N PRO A 77 -6.74 2.62 10.42
CA PRO A 77 -7.85 3.46 9.98
C PRO A 77 -8.35 3.01 8.60
N LYS A 78 -9.44 3.65 8.14
CA LYS A 78 -9.97 3.42 6.79
C LYS A 78 -8.87 3.57 5.73
N PRO A 79 -8.92 2.75 4.65
CA PRO A 79 -8.04 2.91 3.50
C PRO A 79 -8.09 4.34 2.94
N VAL A 80 -6.95 4.83 2.50
CA VAL A 80 -6.82 6.14 1.84
C VAL A 80 -6.37 5.94 0.40
N LEU A 81 -6.71 6.89 -0.47
CA LEU A 81 -6.19 6.86 -1.83
C LEU A 81 -4.69 7.17 -1.82
N MET A 82 -3.93 6.29 -2.48
CA MET A 82 -2.50 6.46 -2.70
C MET A 82 -2.15 6.25 -4.17
N HIS A 83 -0.99 6.79 -4.56
CA HIS A 83 -0.49 6.72 -5.93
C HIS A 83 0.17 5.38 -6.24
N GLY A 84 0.95 4.82 -5.31
CA GLY A 84 1.61 3.51 -5.49
C GLY A 84 3.01 3.61 -6.07
N ASP A 85 3.28 4.58 -6.93
CA ASP A 85 4.64 4.86 -7.41
C ASP A 85 4.99 6.35 -7.36
N LEU A 86 4.75 6.99 -6.21
CA LEU A 86 4.98 8.43 -6.10
C LEU A 86 6.49 8.73 -6.01
N SER A 87 7.05 9.21 -7.11
CA SER A 87 8.45 9.63 -7.21
C SER A 87 8.60 10.92 -8.01
N SER A 88 9.77 11.55 -7.95
CA SER A 88 10.06 12.74 -8.78
C SER A 88 9.90 12.50 -10.28
N LEU A 89 10.04 11.25 -10.74
CA LEU A 89 9.88 10.86 -12.14
C LEU A 89 8.42 10.91 -12.60
N ASN A 90 7.47 10.81 -11.66
CA ASN A 90 6.03 10.80 -11.90
C ASN A 90 5.35 12.12 -11.53
N VAL A 91 6.12 13.17 -11.19
CA VAL A 91 5.62 14.51 -10.85
C VAL A 91 6.07 15.51 -11.92
N LEU A 92 5.09 16.13 -12.58
CA LEU A 92 5.33 17.18 -13.58
C LEU A 92 5.33 18.55 -12.89
N VAL A 93 6.35 19.35 -13.17
CA VAL A 93 6.56 20.67 -12.55
C VAL A 93 6.74 21.74 -13.63
N GLN A 94 6.13 22.91 -13.43
CA GLN A 94 6.36 24.12 -14.22
C GLN A 94 6.83 25.24 -13.30
N GLY A 95 8.14 25.53 -13.30
CA GLY A 95 8.74 26.44 -12.32
C GLY A 95 8.79 25.77 -10.94
N ASP A 96 8.16 26.38 -9.94
CA ASP A 96 8.02 25.84 -8.58
C ASP A 96 6.65 25.17 -8.35
N GLU A 97 5.79 25.13 -9.37
CA GLU A 97 4.43 24.63 -9.28
C GLU A 97 4.29 23.21 -9.82
N VAL A 98 3.68 22.31 -9.04
CA VAL A 98 3.31 20.97 -9.50
C VAL A 98 2.08 21.09 -10.42
N VAL A 99 2.23 20.71 -11.68
CA VAL A 99 1.19 20.81 -12.71
C VAL A 99 0.53 19.48 -13.05
N GLY A 100 1.11 18.36 -12.61
CA GLY A 100 0.53 17.04 -12.85
C GLY A 100 1.23 15.92 -12.12
N ILE A 101 0.51 14.81 -11.99
CA ILE A 101 1.02 13.53 -11.51
C ILE A 101 0.61 12.49 -12.56
N ILE A 102 1.54 11.64 -12.96
CA ILE A 102 1.35 10.61 -13.98
C ILE A 102 1.67 9.23 -13.41
N ASP A 103 1.38 8.18 -14.19
CA ASP A 103 1.69 6.79 -13.85
C ASP A 103 0.89 6.20 -12.68
N TRP A 104 -0.44 6.31 -12.80
CA TRP A 104 -1.41 5.89 -11.78
C TRP A 104 -1.74 4.38 -11.78
N GLU A 105 -0.99 3.54 -12.48
CA GLU A 105 -1.36 2.12 -12.68
C GLU A 105 -1.37 1.30 -11.38
N THR A 106 -0.57 1.71 -10.39
CA THR A 106 -0.51 1.08 -9.05
C THR A 106 -1.38 1.79 -8.01
N ALA A 107 -2.17 2.78 -8.42
CA ALA A 107 -3.00 3.56 -7.50
C ALA A 107 -4.18 2.75 -6.95
N GLY A 108 -4.51 3.03 -5.68
CA GLY A 108 -5.60 2.34 -5.02
C GLY A 108 -5.85 2.78 -3.60
N TRP A 109 -6.72 2.03 -2.94
CA TRP A 109 -7.13 2.22 -1.56
C TRP A 109 -6.33 1.28 -0.68
N PHE A 110 -5.51 1.83 0.21
CA PHE A 110 -4.60 1.06 1.06
C PHE A 110 -4.50 1.63 2.48
N PRO A 111 -3.94 0.89 3.44
CA PRO A 111 -3.59 1.44 4.74
C PRO A 111 -2.67 2.68 4.59
N PRO A 112 -2.81 3.75 5.39
CA PRO A 112 -2.10 5.02 5.16
C PRO A 112 -0.58 4.97 5.14
N TYR A 113 0.01 3.91 5.71
CA TYR A 113 1.46 3.71 5.72
C TYR A 113 1.98 3.12 4.40
N TRP A 114 1.11 2.58 3.54
CA TRP A 114 1.54 1.79 2.37
C TRP A 114 2.24 2.63 1.30
N GLU A 115 1.83 3.90 1.10
CA GLU A 115 2.54 4.83 0.20
C GLU A 115 4.00 5.01 0.62
N TYR A 116 4.28 5.06 1.93
CA TYR A 116 5.65 5.18 2.44
C TYR A 116 6.47 3.92 2.14
N VAL A 117 5.88 2.73 2.29
CA VAL A 117 6.52 1.44 1.94
C VAL A 117 6.86 1.38 0.46
N CYS A 118 5.94 1.83 -0.40
CA CYS A 118 6.16 1.89 -1.84
C CYS A 118 7.25 2.91 -2.20
N ALA A 119 7.22 4.08 -1.57
CA ALA A 119 8.21 5.14 -1.76
C ALA A 119 9.63 4.72 -1.32
N TRP A 120 9.75 3.84 -0.32
CA TRP A 120 11.04 3.32 0.14
C TRP A 120 11.68 2.35 -0.87
N ASN A 121 10.85 1.66 -1.66
CA ASN A 121 11.27 0.70 -2.68
C ASN A 121 11.10 1.26 -4.11
N VAL A 122 11.17 2.59 -4.27
CA VAL A 122 11.13 3.21 -5.60
C VAL A 122 12.24 2.67 -6.49
N ASN A 123 11.95 2.64 -7.79
CA ASN A 123 12.82 2.20 -8.88
C ASN A 123 14.32 2.35 -8.52
N PRO A 124 15.14 1.28 -8.55
CA PRO A 124 16.57 1.33 -8.20
C PRO A 124 17.40 2.28 -9.08
N GLN A 125 16.81 2.81 -10.15
CA GLN A 125 17.39 3.87 -10.99
C GLN A 125 17.25 5.27 -10.40
N ASN A 126 16.50 5.45 -9.31
CA ASN A 126 16.32 6.72 -8.62
C ASN A 126 17.52 6.96 -7.68
N GLN A 127 18.64 7.39 -8.27
CA GLN A 127 19.85 7.79 -7.53
C GLN A 127 19.66 9.22 -7.01
N PHE A 128 19.12 9.37 -5.82
CA PHE A 128 19.22 10.64 -5.07
C PHE A 128 20.47 10.66 -4.19
#